data_AF-A0A5C7X795-F1
#
_entry.id   AF-A0A5C7X795-F1
#
_cell.length_a   1.000
_cell.length_b   1.000
_cell.length_c   1.000
_cell.angle_alpha   90.00
_cell.angle_beta   90.00
_cell.angle_gamma   90.00
#
_symmetry.space_group_name_H-M   'P 1'
#
loop_
_entity.id
_entity.type
_entity.pdbx_description
1 polymer ?
#
loop_
_entity_poly.entity_id
_entity_poly.type
_entity_poly.pdbx_seq_one_letter_code
_entity_poly.pdbx_strand_id
1 'polypeptide(L)'
;MQMDYATSASHLFDPDLPTASAVLVSLSCVATRYAVNPSEDLALLGCSLAQTLMAPEYAESGLIQTAAKQLLQDWQALLQAHQAMAMQQAITDGLPQSTTLQ
;
A
#
# COMPACT_ATOMS: atom_id res chain seq x y z
N MET A 1 -27.69 39.84 -14.08
CA MET A 1 -26.41 39.34 -14.61
C MET A 1 -26.08 38.07 -13.84
N GLN A 2 -26.36 36.92 -14.46
CA GLN A 2 -26.15 35.60 -13.88
C GLN A 2 -24.70 35.25 -14.20
N MET A 3 -23.84 35.12 -13.19
CA MET A 3 -22.46 34.70 -13.38
C MET A 3 -22.47 33.18 -13.58
N ASP A 4 -22.37 32.76 -14.84
CA ASP A 4 -22.05 31.39 -15.21
C ASP A 4 -20.70 31.01 -14.59
N TYR A 5 -20.75 30.21 -13.54
CA TYR A 5 -19.59 29.53 -12.97
C TYR A 5 -19.21 28.39 -13.92
N ALA A 6 -18.68 28.75 -15.09
CA ALA A 6 -18.03 27.80 -15.98
C ALA A 6 -16.72 27.40 -15.31
N THR A 7 -16.81 26.50 -14.34
CA THR A 7 -15.70 25.67 -13.87
C THR A 7 -15.05 25.10 -15.11
N SER A 8 -13.83 25.56 -15.40
CA SER A 8 -12.89 24.88 -16.28
C SER A 8 -12.57 23.51 -15.66
N ALA A 9 -13.53 22.58 -15.71
CA ALA A 9 -13.30 21.17 -15.47
C ALA A 9 -12.64 20.63 -16.75
N SER A 10 -11.39 21.04 -16.92
CA SER A 10 -10.47 20.59 -17.95
C SER A 10 -10.37 19.07 -17.89
N HIS A 11 -11.02 18.37 -18.82
CA HIS A 11 -10.55 17.25 -19.65
C HIS A 11 -9.64 16.14 -19.06
N LEU A 12 -9.51 16.02 -17.73
CA LEU A 12 -8.59 15.15 -17.00
C LEU A 12 -9.29 14.33 -15.90
N PHE A 13 -10.59 14.54 -15.70
CA PHE A 13 -11.37 13.80 -14.71
C PHE A 13 -11.88 12.51 -15.34
N ASP A 14 -11.16 11.41 -15.13
CA ASP A 14 -11.67 10.07 -15.39
C ASP A 14 -12.62 9.70 -14.23
N PRO A 15 -13.94 9.59 -14.47
CA PRO A 15 -14.91 9.30 -13.41
C PRO A 15 -14.77 7.88 -12.85
N ASP A 16 -14.09 6.98 -13.56
CA ASP A 16 -13.82 5.61 -13.10
C ASP A 16 -12.53 5.52 -12.26
N LEU A 17 -11.73 6.58 -12.23
CA LEU A 17 -10.50 6.65 -11.44
C LEU A 17 -10.82 7.01 -9.96
N PRO A 18 -10.36 6.21 -8.98
CA PRO A 18 -10.60 6.50 -7.58
C PRO A 18 -9.90 7.80 -7.15
N THR A 19 -10.59 8.65 -6.39
CA THR A 19 -9.95 9.86 -5.86
C THR A 19 -8.85 9.51 -4.85
N ALA A 20 -7.85 10.39 -4.69
CA ALA A 20 -6.78 10.21 -3.70
C ALA A 20 -7.35 9.98 -2.27
N SER A 21 -8.45 10.67 -1.93
CA SER A 21 -9.17 10.47 -0.67
C SER A 21 -9.73 9.05 -0.52
N ALA A 22 -10.32 8.49 -1.58
CA ALA A 22 -10.84 7.12 -1.55
C ALA A 22 -9.71 6.09 -1.39
N VAL A 23 -8.56 6.32 -2.04
CA VAL A 23 -7.38 5.47 -1.89
C VAL A 23 -6.81 5.57 -0.46
N LEU A 24 -6.74 6.76 0.14
CA LEU A 24 -6.30 6.96 1.53
C LEU A 24 -7.22 6.29 2.55
N VAL A 25 -8.55 6.37 2.36
CA VAL A 25 -9.52 5.68 3.22
C VAL A 25 -9.31 4.17 3.13
N SER A 26 -9.15 3.65 1.91
CA SER A 26 -8.88 2.23 1.68
C SER A 26 -7.58 1.79 2.37
N LEU A 27 -6.51 2.58 2.23
CA LEU A 27 -5.23 2.35 2.90
C LEU A 27 -5.37 2.34 4.42
N SER A 28 -6.16 3.25 4.99
CA SER A 28 -6.42 3.31 6.44
C SER A 28 -7.16 2.08 6.95
N CYS A 29 -8.12 1.56 6.17
CA CYS A 29 -8.78 0.29 6.49
C CYS A 29 -7.81 -0.89 6.43
N VAL A 30 -6.94 -0.94 5.43
CA VAL A 30 -5.90 -1.99 5.32
C VAL A 30 -4.92 -1.91 6.49
N ALA A 31 -4.44 -0.73 6.85
CA ALA A 31 -3.56 -0.52 8.01
C ALA A 31 -4.20 -1.02 9.31
N THR A 32 -5.49 -0.69 9.51
CA THR A 32 -6.24 -1.15 10.69
C THR A 32 -6.36 -2.66 10.74
N ARG A 33 -6.70 -3.30 9.61
CA ARG A 33 -6.79 -4.76 9.50
C ARG A 33 -5.43 -5.43 9.73
N TYR A 34 -4.38 -4.85 9.16
CA TYR A 34 -3.01 -5.33 9.33
C TYR A 34 -2.57 -5.26 10.80
N ALA A 35 -2.90 -4.18 11.52
CA ALA A 35 -2.58 -4.05 12.93
C ALA A 35 -3.27 -5.12 13.81
N VAL A 36 -4.46 -5.57 13.43
CA VAL A 36 -5.21 -6.61 14.15
C VAL A 36 -4.73 -8.01 13.80
N ASN A 37 -4.48 -8.28 12.51
CA ASN A 37 -4.03 -9.58 12.02
C ASN A 37 -3.02 -9.38 10.87
N PRO A 38 -1.71 -9.25 11.18
CA PRO A 38 -0.69 -9.03 10.17
C PRO A 38 -0.60 -10.19 9.18
N SER A 39 -0.62 -9.88 7.89
CA SER A 39 -0.43 -10.87 6.83
C SER A 39 0.32 -10.29 5.63
N GLU A 40 0.98 -11.17 4.88
CA GLU A 40 1.68 -10.80 3.65
C GLU A 40 0.72 -10.18 2.63
N ASP A 41 -0.47 -10.77 2.44
CA ASP A 41 -1.49 -10.25 1.52
C ASP A 41 -1.93 -8.82 1.86
N LEU A 42 -2.07 -8.50 3.15
CA LEU A 42 -2.41 -7.15 3.59
C LEU A 42 -1.24 -6.17 3.39
N ALA A 43 0.00 -6.63 3.57
CA ALA A 43 1.20 -5.84 3.27
C ALA A 43 1.34 -5.56 1.76
N LEU A 44 1.05 -6.55 0.90
CA LEU A 44 0.98 -6.39 -0.55
C LEU A 44 -0.10 -5.39 -0.95
N LEU A 45 -1.31 -5.51 -0.41
CA LEU A 45 -2.40 -4.60 -0.71
C LEU A 45 -2.07 -3.16 -0.25
N GLY A 46 -1.45 -3.01 0.91
CA GLY A 46 -0.95 -1.72 1.39
C GLY A 46 0.09 -1.10 0.45
N CYS A 47 1.05 -1.89 -0.05
CA CYS A 47 2.01 -1.46 -1.07
C CYS A 47 1.32 -0.97 -2.35
N SER A 48 0.37 -1.74 -2.88
CA SER A 48 -0.33 -1.39 -4.13
C SER A 48 -1.12 -0.08 -4.00
N LEU A 49 -1.80 0.14 -2.88
CA LEU A 49 -2.54 1.37 -2.62
C LEU A 49 -1.59 2.57 -2.42
N ALA A 50 -0.50 2.40 -1.67
CA ALA A 50 0.50 3.46 -1.50
C ALA A 50 1.20 3.82 -2.82
N GLN A 51 1.46 2.83 -3.68
CA GLN A 51 1.98 3.06 -5.03
C GLN A 51 0.97 3.77 -5.93
N THR A 52 -0.32 3.47 -5.78
CA THR A 52 -1.39 4.19 -6.49
C THR A 52 -1.37 5.67 -6.14
N LEU A 53 -1.21 6.03 -4.85
CA LEU A 53 -1.10 7.43 -4.41
C LEU A 53 0.14 8.18 -4.94
N MET A 54 1.15 7.46 -5.45
CA MET A 54 2.34 8.07 -6.06
C MET A 54 2.12 8.49 -7.51
N ALA A 55 0.97 8.13 -8.10
CA ALA A 55 0.67 8.47 -9.47
C ALA A 55 0.51 9.99 -9.65
N PRO A 56 0.99 10.56 -10.77
CA PRO A 56 1.05 12.01 -10.98
C PRO A 56 -0.33 12.68 -10.93
N GLU A 57 -1.40 11.97 -11.28
CA GLU A 57 -2.79 12.42 -11.15
C GLU A 57 -3.21 12.78 -9.72
N TYR A 58 -2.56 12.22 -8.70
CA TYR A 58 -2.83 12.51 -7.28
C TYR A 58 -1.79 13.43 -6.64
N ALA A 59 -0.78 13.87 -7.40
CA ALA A 59 0.29 14.73 -6.93
C ALA A 59 -0.19 16.20 -6.82
N GLU A 60 -1.24 16.44 -6.04
CA GLU A 60 -1.83 17.76 -5.82
C GLU A 60 -0.88 18.71 -5.07
N SER A 61 0.04 18.17 -4.26
CA SER A 61 1.08 18.93 -3.58
C SER A 61 2.34 18.10 -3.30
N GLY A 62 3.49 18.78 -3.15
CA GLY A 62 4.75 18.12 -2.76
C GLY A 62 4.68 17.44 -1.38
N LEU A 63 3.80 17.90 -0.48
CA LEU A 63 3.55 17.25 0.81
C LEU A 63 2.85 15.90 0.63
N ILE A 64 1.83 15.83 -0.22
CA ILE A 64 1.12 14.58 -0.52
C ILE A 64 2.07 13.58 -1.18
N GLN A 65 2.90 14.05 -2.13
CA GLN A 65 3.90 13.20 -2.77
C GLN A 65 4.93 12.65 -1.78
N THR A 66 5.39 13.47 -0.84
CA THR A 66 6.35 13.06 0.19
C THR A 66 5.71 12.04 1.15
N ALA A 67 4.47 12.29 1.59
CA ALA A 67 3.74 11.39 2.46
C ALA A 67 3.44 10.04 1.78
N ALA A 68 2.99 10.05 0.52
CA ALA A 68 2.74 8.84 -0.27
C ALA A 68 4.02 8.02 -0.45
N LYS A 69 5.16 8.68 -0.68
CA LYS A 69 6.46 8.02 -0.79
C LYS A 69 6.86 7.33 0.52
N GLN A 70 6.71 8.02 1.65
CA GLN A 70 7.02 7.45 2.95
C GLN A 70 6.12 6.25 3.25
N LEU A 71 4.80 6.39 3.00
CA LEU A 71 3.85 5.29 3.16
C LEU A 71 4.26 4.06 2.32
N LEU A 72 4.65 4.28 1.06
CA LEU A 72 5.11 3.18 0.20
C LEU A 72 6.35 2.47 0.78
N GLN A 73 7.31 3.24 1.28
CA GLN A 73 8.52 2.67 1.90
C GLN A 73 8.19 1.85 3.15
N ASP A 74 7.28 2.35 4.00
CA ASP A 74 6.88 1.66 5.23
C ASP A 74 6.18 0.33 4.90
N TRP A 75 5.25 0.34 3.95
CA TRP A 75 4.57 -0.88 3.50
C TRP A 75 5.53 -1.89 2.84
N GLN A 76 6.51 -1.42 2.07
CA GLN A 76 7.53 -2.28 1.48
C GLN A 76 8.41 -2.94 2.55
N ALA A 77 8.77 -2.22 3.61
CA ALA A 77 9.52 -2.78 4.72
C ALA A 77 8.73 -3.88 5.45
N LEU A 78 7.42 -3.67 5.66
CA LEU A 78 6.53 -4.70 6.24
C LEU A 78 6.46 -5.94 5.35
N LEU A 79 6.30 -5.76 4.04
CA LEU A 79 6.25 -6.86 3.09
C LEU A 79 7.57 -7.67 3.07
N GLN A 80 8.72 -6.98 3.06
CA GLN A 80 10.02 -7.63 3.14
C GLN A 80 10.19 -8.42 4.44
N ALA A 81 9.68 -7.93 5.57
CA ALA A 81 9.71 -8.66 6.82
C ALA A 81 8.92 -9.97 6.75
N HIS A 82 7.72 -9.97 6.13
CA HIS A 82 6.94 -11.19 5.89
C HIS A 82 7.70 -12.20 5.03
N GLN A 83 8.27 -11.76 3.92
CA GLN A 83 9.03 -12.61 3.01
C GLN A 83 10.29 -13.20 3.68
N ALA A 84 10.99 -12.41 4.48
CA ALA A 84 12.14 -12.87 5.25
C ALA A 84 11.75 -13.94 6.29
N MET A 85 10.63 -13.74 7.01
CA MET A 85 10.12 -14.73 7.96
C MET A 85 9.69 -16.03 7.28
N ALA A 86 8.99 -15.95 6.15
CA ALA A 86 8.60 -17.12 5.36
C ALA A 86 9.82 -17.92 4.88
N MET A 87 10.88 -17.23 4.44
CA MET A 87 12.14 -17.88 4.04
C MET A 87 12.84 -18.58 5.20
N GLN A 88 12.86 -17.96 6.39
CA GLN A 88 13.43 -18.57 7.60
C GLN A 88 12.65 -19.82 8.05
N GLN A 89 11.32 -19.77 7.96
CA GLN A 89 10.46 -20.92 8.25
C GLN A 89 10.72 -22.08 7.28
N ALA A 90 10.82 -21.80 5.98
CA ALA A 90 11.10 -22.83 4.96
C ALA A 90 12.47 -23.50 5.18
N ILE A 91 13.50 -22.74 5.58
CA ILE A 91 14.82 -23.31 5.93
C ILE A 91 14.73 -24.19 7.17
N THR A 92 13.97 -23.76 8.19
CA THR A 92 13.83 -24.51 9.46
C THR A 92 13.06 -25.81 9.27
N ASP A 93 12.00 -25.80 8.46
CA ASP A 93 11.17 -26.98 8.17
C ASP A 93 11.90 -27.98 7.25
N GLY A 94 12.79 -27.48 6.38
CA GLY A 94 13.58 -28.30 5.46
C GLY A 94 14.80 -29.01 6.07
N LEU A 95 15.14 -28.79 7.35
CA LEU A 95 16.19 -29.56 8.01
C LEU A 95 15.64 -30.93 8.42
N PRO A 96 16.13 -32.06 7.87
CA PRO A 96 15.78 -33.36 8.40
C PRO A 96 16.25 -33.40 9.86
N GLN A 97 15.31 -33.66 10.77
CA GLN A 97 15.69 -34.00 12.13
C GLN A 97 16.57 -35.23 12.05
N SER A 98 17.89 -35.03 12.13
CA SER A 98 18.86 -36.10 12.33
C SER A 98 18.59 -36.70 13.70
N THR A 99 17.60 -37.59 13.76
CA THR A 99 17.37 -38.48 14.89
C THR A 99 18.67 -39.24 15.11
N THR A 100 19.34 -38.88 16.18
CA THR A 100 20.45 -39.59 16.80
C THR A 100 20.09 -41.08 16.87
N LEU A 101 20.76 -41.93 16.09
CA LEU A 101 20.80 -43.35 16.36
C LEU A 101 21.97 -43.60 17.31
N GLN A 102 21.59 -44.13 18.47
CA GLN A 102 22.42 -44.52 19.61
C GLN A 102 23.45 -45.60 19.26
#